data_AF-A0A845M0W6-F1
#
_entry.id   AF-A0A845M0W6-F1
#
_cell.length_a   1.000
_cell.length_b   1.000
_cell.length_c   1.000
_cell.angle_alpha   90.00
_cell.angle_beta   90.00
_cell.angle_gamma   90.00
#
_symmetry.space_group_name_H-M   'P 1'
#
loop_
_entity.id
_entity.type
_entity.pdbx_description
1 polymer ?
#
loop_
_entity_poly.entity_id
_entity_poly.type
_entity_poly.pdbx_seq_one_letter_code
_entity_poly.pdbx_strand_id
1 'polypeptide(L)' 'MEYLCTVCGYRHKGDEPPAFCPICQADHTKFVEMTPENEEKYHHLFVDAF' A
#
# COMPACT_ATOMS: atom_id res chain seq x y z
N MET A 1 10.54 4.28 5.66
CA MET A 1 9.93 4.25 4.31
C MET A 1 8.40 4.23 4.45
N GLU A 2 7.65 4.34 3.36
CA GLU A 2 6.19 4.16 3.36
C GLU A 2 5.80 3.08 2.35
N TYR A 3 4.89 2.20 2.73
CA TYR A 3 4.42 1.10 1.89
C TYR A 3 2.90 1.10 1.76
N LEU A 4 2.41 0.88 0.55
CA LEU A 4 0.99 0.78 0.24
C LEU A 4 0.62 -0.66 -0.08
N CYS A 5 -0.41 -1.16 0.59
CA CYS A 5 -1.09 -2.39 0.21
C CYS A 5 -1.93 -2.13 -1.05
N THR A 6 -1.51 -2.71 -2.18
CA THR A 6 -2.18 -2.57 -3.48
C THR A 6 -3.55 -3.27 -3.55
N VAL A 7 -3.92 -4.05 -2.53
CA VAL A 7 -5.19 -4.79 -2.46
C VAL A 7 -6.29 -3.95 -1.81
N CYS A 8 -5.96 -3.23 -0.73
CA CYS A 8 -6.96 -2.55 0.10
C CYS A 8 -6.67 -1.07 0.37
N GLY A 9 -5.53 -0.54 -0.07
CA GLY A 9 -5.15 0.86 0.14
C GLY A 9 -4.50 1.17 1.49
N TYR A 10 -4.24 0.17 2.35
CA TYR A 10 -3.58 0.39 3.64
C TYR A 10 -2.16 0.96 3.47
N ARG A 11 -1.82 2.04 4.20
CA ARG A 11 -0.46 2.60 4.28
C ARG A 11 0.25 2.18 5.55
N HIS A 12 1.42 1.57 5.41
CA HIS A 12 2.33 1.24 6.49
C HIS A 12 3.50 2.24 6.52
N LYS A 13 3.84 2.76 7.70
CA LYS A 13 5.03 3.60 7.92
C LYS A 13 6.07 2.78 8.68
N GLY A 14 7.23 2.59 8.07
CA GLY A 14 8.29 1.76 8.62
C GLY A 14 9.39 1.53 7.58
N ASP A 15 10.50 0.94 7.99
CA ASP A 15 11.61 0.68 7.07
C ASP A 15 11.38 -0.55 6.18
N GLU A 16 10.40 -1.41 6.54
CA GLU A 16 10.02 -2.61 5.79
C GLU A 16 8.49 -2.81 5.80
N PRO A 17 7.90 -3.48 4.80
CA PRO A 17 6.48 -3.81 4.80
C PRO A 17 6.19 -4.93 5.83
N PRO A 18 4.98 -4.95 6.42
CA PRO A 18 4.60 -6.01 7.35
C PRO A 18 4.44 -7.34 6.60
N ALA A 19 4.68 -8.46 7.29
CA ALA A 19 4.52 -9.81 6.72
C ALA A 19 3.12 -10.05 6.15
N PHE A 20 2.10 -9.49 6.81
CA PHE A 20 0.70 -9.50 6.38
C PHE A 20 0.05 -8.13 6.57
N CYS A 21 -0.83 -7.78 5.65
CA CYS A 21 -1.64 -6.57 5.75
C CYS A 21 -2.61 -6.68 6.94
N PRO A 22 -2.65 -5.71 7.87
CA PRO A 22 -3.54 -5.75 9.01
C PRO A 22 -5.02 -5.55 8.64
N ILE A 23 -5.32 -5.08 7.43
CA ILE A 23 -6.68 -4.80 6.97
C ILE A 23 -7.26 -5.96 6.16
N CYS A 24 -6.54 -6.44 5.14
CA CYS A 24 -7.04 -7.46 4.21
C CYS A 24 -6.32 -8.81 4.32
N GLN A 25 -5.32 -8.93 5.21
CA GLN A 25 -4.53 -10.15 5.43
C GLN A 25 -3.72 -10.63 4.21
N ALA A 26 -3.64 -9.82 3.14
CA ALA A 26 -2.74 -10.08 2.03
C ALA A 26 -1.28 -10.13 2.51
N ASP A 27 -0.48 -10.98 1.88
CA ASP A 27 0.93 -11.14 2.21
C ASP A 27 1.77 -9.91 1.77
N HIS A 28 2.98 -9.80 2.30
CA HIS A 28 3.90 -8.70 2.03
C HIS A 28 4.20 -8.45 0.54
N THR A 29 4.04 -9.44 -0.36
CA THR A 29 4.26 -9.24 -1.81
C THR A 29 3.25 -8.29 -2.45
N LYS A 30 2.15 -7.99 -1.75
CA LYS A 30 1.14 -7.01 -2.18
C LYS A 30 1.44 -5.59 -1.75
N PHE A 31 2.54 -5.36 -1.04
CA PHE A 31 3.00 -4.03 -0.68
C PHE A 31 3.97 -3.47 -1.71
N VAL A 32 3.81 -2.19 -2.01
CA VAL A 32 4.73 -1.41 -2.85
C VAL A 32 5.25 -0.23 -2.05
N GLU A 33 6.51 0.13 -2.25
CA GLU A 33 7.06 1.35 -1.66
C GLU A 33 6.42 2.58 -2.32
N MET A 34 6.11 3.59 -1.51
CA MET A 34 5.50 4.84 -1.96
C MET A 34 6.57 5.76 -2.54
N THR A 35 6.96 5.47 -3.79
CA THR A 35 7.72 6.38 -4.66
C THR A 35 6.78 7.33 -5.37
N PRO A 36 7.27 8.46 -5.93
CA PRO A 36 6.45 9.37 -6.73
C PRO A 36 5.72 8.68 -7.89
N GLU A 37 6.34 7.70 -8.56
CA GLU A 37 5.67 6.97 -9.65
C GLU A 37 4.54 6.07 -9.14
N ASN A 38 4.75 5.39 -8.00
CA ASN A 38 3.73 4.54 -7.41
C ASN A 38 2.58 5.37 -6.83
N GLU A 39 2.84 6.56 -6.29
CA GLU A 39 1.81 7.46 -5.79
C GLU A 39 0.85 7.89 -6.91
N GLU A 40 1.36 8.24 -8.09
CA GLU A 40 0.54 8.54 -9.26
C GLU A 40 -0.24 7.31 -9.74
N LYS A 41 0.43 6.17 -9.87
CA LYS A 41 -0.16 4.91 -10.35
C LYS A 41 -1.32 4.42 -9.47
N TYR A 42 -1.16 4.49 -8.16
CA TYR A 42 -2.14 4.00 -7.18
C TYR A 42 -3.05 5.09 -6.62
N HIS A 43 -3.03 6.30 -7.19
CA HIS A 43 -3.87 7.43 -6.77
C HIS A 43 -5.36 7.05 -6.65
N HIS A 44 -5.87 6.25 -7.59
CA HIS A 44 -7.24 5.73 -7.63
C HIS A 44 -7.66 5.00 -6.34
N LEU A 45 -6.74 4.33 -5.64
CA LEU A 45 -7.04 3.63 -4.38
C LEU A 45 -7.34 4.59 -3.21
N PHE A 46 -7.07 5.89 -3.36
CA PHE A 46 -7.31 6.91 -2.34
C PHE A 46 -8.47 7.85 -2.67
N VAL A 47 -8.84 7.97 -3.94
CA VAL A 47 -9.87 8.92 -4.40
C VAL A 47 -11.14 8.25 -4.92
N ASP A 48 -11.07 7.01 -5.40
CA ASP A 48 -12.20 6.33 -6.04
C ASP A 48 -12.95 5.38 -5.07
N ALA A 49 -12.98 5.72 -3.78
CA ALA A 49 -13.88 5.09 -2.81
C ALA A 49 -15.34 5.62 -2.93
N PHE A 50 -15.73 6.08 -4.12
CA PHE A 50 -17.06 6.57 -4.47
C PHE A 50 -17.56 5.92 -5.77
#